data_AF-F7RNB9-F1
#
_entry.id   AF-F7RNB9-F1
#
_cell.length_a   1.000
_cell.length_b   1.000
_cell.length_c   1.000
_cell.angle_alpha   90.00
_cell.angle_beta   90.00
_cell.angle_gamma   90.00
#
_symmetry.space_group_name_H-M   'P 1'
#
loop_
_entity.id
_entity.type
_entity.pdbx_description
1 polymer ?
#
loop_
_entity_poly.entity_id
_entity_poly.type
_entity_poly.pdbx_seq_one_letter_code
_entity_poly.pdbx_strand_id
1 'polypeptide(L)'
;MQDIHGDKLPMNTERPALVWTIAGSDCGGGAGIQADLATIQDLGCHGCSVITTVTAQSSVAVTLVEPVSAAMLLAQLTTLLSDLPPKAIKIGLLADQTQVGLLADWIASFKIHYPTVPVIVDPVMVASCGDALAADNRLDIKNTAKSALDFKPFRGLIDLITPNVLELGRLTHSDVSTKAQFAAAALALSQSLDCSVLAKGGDVSFQANAHNIAHDIAHKSNSWDSELAEDYLVCHQVRASSELHQNGRFWLASQRVNTRHNHGSGCTLSSAIAAVLAQDFVLQDAVVVAKAYVSQGLSAAIGLGQGPGPLARTGWPNDLSRYAKINQCDGNFINNHLNQHLDIVSDLSATDQATAQVRITSTPPQDISSLGFKVLETDLGVYPVVSDLVMLESLLAAGVKTVQLRIKTDSSESTAAELAESDLGKSALVGSDLDAKIQTAIALGKHFNAQLFINDHWQLAIKHHAFGVHLGQEDLAATDLAAIQAAGLALGISSHSYFELLLAHQYSPSYIALGHIFPTTTKQMPSTPQGLVKLKHYVALLQDHYPLVAIGGIDLDNLAGVKATGVGNIAVVRAITKAKDPFAAFAELSQAWAQRCVSEVLGAKHELGAKHG
;
A
#
# COMPACT_ATOMS: atom_id res chain seq x y z
N MET A 1 -38.30 35.29 1.64
CA MET A 1 -39.39 34.28 1.66
C MET A 1 -39.26 33.50 0.37
N GLN A 2 -38.78 32.27 0.30
CA GLN A 2 -38.67 31.21 1.31
C GLN A 2 -37.25 30.61 1.27
N ASP A 3 -36.64 30.45 2.45
CA ASP A 3 -35.46 29.63 2.65
C ASP A 3 -35.87 28.15 2.56
N ILE A 4 -35.30 27.42 1.63
CA ILE A 4 -35.42 25.97 1.57
C ILE A 4 -34.34 25.41 2.49
N HIS A 5 -34.77 24.90 3.65
CA HIS A 5 -33.94 24.20 4.60
C HIS A 5 -33.21 23.03 3.91
N GLY A 6 -31.91 23.19 3.71
CA GLY A 6 -31.03 22.04 3.54
C GLY A 6 -31.01 21.28 4.86
N ASP A 7 -31.53 20.05 4.86
CA ASP A 7 -31.49 19.15 5.99
C ASP A 7 -30.05 19.08 6.53
N LYS A 8 -29.87 19.53 7.77
CA LYS A 8 -28.64 19.30 8.53
C LYS A 8 -28.58 17.81 8.82
N LEU A 9 -27.95 17.06 7.91
CA LEU A 9 -27.47 15.71 8.19
C LEU A 9 -26.62 15.76 9.49
N PRO A 10 -26.70 14.74 10.35
CA PRO A 10 -25.94 14.68 11.60
C PRO A 10 -24.45 14.93 11.33
N MET A 11 -23.78 15.65 12.24
CA MET A 11 -22.40 16.19 12.09
C MET A 11 -21.27 15.13 12.05
N ASN A 12 -21.46 14.00 11.36
CA ASN A 12 -20.43 12.97 11.23
C ASN A 12 -20.43 12.18 9.92
N THR A 13 -20.78 12.81 8.79
CA THR A 13 -20.49 12.25 7.47
C THR A 13 -19.82 13.31 6.61
N GLU A 14 -18.50 13.29 6.54
CA GLU A 14 -17.78 14.02 5.48
C GLU A 14 -18.39 13.63 4.13
N ARG A 15 -18.55 14.60 3.22
CA ARG A 15 -19.05 14.31 1.88
C ARG A 15 -18.13 13.28 1.22
N PRO A 16 -18.68 12.23 0.58
CA PRO A 16 -17.86 11.21 -0.05
C PRO A 16 -16.95 11.83 -1.12
N ALA A 17 -15.76 11.28 -1.27
CA ALA A 17 -14.83 11.74 -2.30
C ALA A 17 -15.41 11.50 -3.70
N LEU A 18 -15.36 12.52 -4.55
CA LEU A 18 -15.85 12.45 -5.93
C LEU A 18 -14.78 11.80 -6.83
N VAL A 19 -15.14 10.74 -7.56
CA VAL A 19 -14.26 10.05 -8.50
C VAL A 19 -14.89 10.09 -9.88
N TRP A 20 -14.15 10.52 -10.89
CA TRP A 20 -14.63 10.44 -12.27
C TRP A 20 -14.12 9.17 -12.93
N THR A 21 -15.00 8.44 -13.60
CA THR A 21 -14.63 7.44 -14.60
C THR A 21 -14.89 7.98 -16.01
N ILE A 22 -13.90 7.89 -16.88
CA ILE A 22 -13.97 8.26 -18.30
C ILE A 22 -13.76 6.97 -19.09
N ALA A 23 -14.84 6.32 -19.51
CA ALA A 23 -14.76 4.98 -20.10
C ALA A 23 -15.99 4.65 -20.97
N GLY A 24 -15.95 3.48 -21.61
CA GLY A 24 -17.10 2.94 -22.34
C GLY A 24 -18.20 2.44 -21.41
N SER A 25 -19.45 2.56 -21.85
CA SER A 25 -20.62 1.98 -21.19
C SER A 25 -20.85 0.56 -21.70
N ASP A 26 -20.79 -0.42 -20.79
CA ASP A 26 -21.13 -1.82 -21.02
C ASP A 26 -22.56 -2.09 -20.55
N CYS A 27 -23.49 -2.32 -21.50
CA CYS A 27 -24.87 -2.61 -21.15
C CYS A 27 -25.06 -3.96 -20.41
N GLY A 28 -24.09 -4.87 -20.48
CA GLY A 28 -24.07 -6.10 -19.71
C GLY A 28 -23.75 -5.90 -18.23
N GLY A 29 -23.23 -4.72 -17.85
CA GLY A 29 -22.99 -4.30 -16.48
C GLY A 29 -21.77 -4.93 -15.80
N GLY A 30 -20.92 -5.63 -16.55
CA GLY A 30 -19.82 -6.39 -15.96
C GLY A 30 -18.44 -5.74 -16.12
N ALA A 31 -18.31 -4.75 -17.00
CA ALA A 31 -17.11 -3.94 -17.19
C ALA A 31 -17.48 -2.45 -17.38
N GLY A 32 -16.53 -1.65 -17.86
CA GLY A 32 -16.76 -0.25 -18.22
C GLY A 32 -17.27 0.60 -17.07
N ILE A 33 -18.04 1.64 -17.39
CA ILE A 33 -18.62 2.58 -16.42
C ILE A 33 -19.42 1.87 -15.33
N GLN A 34 -20.14 0.80 -15.67
CA GLN A 34 -20.98 0.07 -14.72
C GLN A 34 -20.14 -0.58 -13.62
N ALA A 35 -19.06 -1.28 -14.00
CA ALA A 35 -18.13 -1.85 -13.02
C ALA A 35 -17.38 -0.76 -12.25
N ASP A 36 -17.04 0.35 -12.90
CA ASP A 36 -16.33 1.46 -12.29
C ASP A 36 -17.17 2.13 -11.19
N LEU A 37 -18.40 2.56 -11.50
CA LEU A 37 -19.31 3.20 -10.56
C LEU A 37 -19.66 2.27 -9.38
N ALA A 38 -19.89 0.98 -9.66
CA ALA A 38 -20.14 0.01 -8.60
C ALA A 38 -18.93 -0.15 -7.66
N THR A 39 -17.71 -0.19 -8.21
CA THR A 39 -16.47 -0.27 -7.43
C THR A 39 -16.25 0.99 -6.58
N ILE A 40 -16.44 2.17 -7.18
CA ILE A 40 -16.25 3.47 -6.50
C ILE A 40 -17.21 3.58 -5.31
N GLN A 41 -18.48 3.20 -5.51
CA GLN A 41 -19.50 3.22 -4.46
C GLN A 41 -19.20 2.22 -3.34
N ASP A 42 -18.75 1.02 -3.68
CA ASP A 42 -18.41 -0.06 -2.73
C ASP A 42 -17.25 0.35 -1.79
N LEU A 43 -16.37 1.24 -2.27
CA LEU A 43 -15.24 1.80 -1.51
C LEU A 43 -15.56 3.14 -0.84
N GLY A 44 -16.84 3.55 -0.78
CA GLY A 44 -17.29 4.72 -0.01
C GLY A 44 -17.15 6.07 -0.74
N CYS A 45 -16.84 6.06 -2.04
CA CYS A 45 -16.74 7.27 -2.86
C CYS A 45 -18.03 7.50 -3.66
N HIS A 46 -18.18 8.70 -4.22
CA HIS A 46 -19.25 9.02 -5.17
C HIS A 46 -18.67 9.04 -6.59
N GLY A 47 -19.21 8.19 -7.46
CA GLY A 47 -18.76 8.08 -8.85
C GLY A 47 -19.55 8.98 -9.80
N CYS A 48 -18.84 9.77 -10.60
CA CYS A 48 -19.38 10.46 -11.78
C CYS A 48 -18.81 9.81 -13.04
N SER A 49 -19.57 9.81 -14.14
CA SER A 49 -19.15 9.15 -15.38
C SER A 49 -19.12 10.09 -16.57
N VAL A 50 -18.10 9.93 -17.41
CA VAL A 50 -17.99 10.51 -18.75
C VAL A 50 -17.92 9.35 -19.75
N ILE A 51 -18.94 9.21 -20.58
CA ILE A 51 -19.05 8.10 -21.53
C ILE A 51 -18.20 8.43 -22.77
N THR A 52 -17.29 7.52 -23.13
CA THR A 52 -16.46 7.61 -24.35
C THR A 52 -17.06 6.85 -25.52
N THR A 53 -17.74 5.75 -25.21
CA THR A 53 -18.29 4.79 -26.17
C THR A 53 -19.48 4.07 -25.54
N VAL A 54 -20.49 3.71 -26.34
CA VAL A 54 -21.56 2.81 -25.92
C VAL A 54 -21.36 1.46 -26.60
N THR A 55 -21.41 0.37 -25.83
CA THR A 55 -21.33 -0.98 -26.38
C THR A 55 -22.63 -1.74 -26.17
N ALA A 56 -23.07 -2.44 -27.22
CA ALA A 56 -24.08 -3.49 -27.11
C ALA A 56 -23.34 -4.80 -26.79
N GLN A 57 -23.12 -5.03 -25.50
CA GLN A 57 -22.26 -6.09 -24.95
C GLN A 57 -23.02 -6.99 -23.96
N SER A 58 -22.61 -8.25 -23.90
CA SER A 58 -23.03 -9.23 -22.88
C SER A 58 -21.83 -10.03 -22.38
N SER A 59 -22.05 -10.94 -21.43
CA SER A 59 -21.01 -11.89 -20.98
C SER A 59 -20.42 -12.76 -22.11
N VAL A 60 -21.05 -12.83 -23.30
CA VAL A 60 -20.65 -13.73 -24.39
C VAL A 60 -20.04 -12.99 -25.58
N ALA A 61 -20.48 -11.77 -25.88
CA ALA A 61 -20.08 -11.07 -27.12
C ALA A 61 -20.27 -9.55 -27.02
N VAL A 62 -19.49 -8.83 -27.83
CA VAL A 62 -19.71 -7.42 -28.18
C VAL A 62 -20.27 -7.34 -29.60
N THR A 63 -21.50 -6.84 -29.73
CA THR A 63 -22.23 -6.83 -31.02
C THR A 63 -22.16 -5.50 -31.75
N LEU A 64 -22.04 -4.39 -31.02
CA LEU A 64 -21.91 -3.05 -31.57
C LEU A 64 -21.07 -2.18 -30.64
N VAL A 65 -20.26 -1.30 -31.22
CA VAL A 65 -19.45 -0.31 -30.53
C VAL A 65 -19.66 1.03 -31.24
N GLU A 66 -20.17 2.02 -30.51
CA GLU A 66 -20.39 3.37 -31.05
C GLU A 66 -19.68 4.42 -30.19
N PRO A 67 -18.63 5.09 -30.69
CA PRO A 67 -17.99 6.18 -29.97
C PRO A 67 -18.95 7.37 -29.84
N VAL A 68 -18.92 8.05 -28.69
CA VAL A 68 -19.61 9.34 -28.59
C VAL A 68 -18.85 10.40 -29.41
N SER A 69 -19.57 11.41 -29.87
CA SER A 69 -18.93 12.53 -30.58
C SER A 69 -17.98 13.31 -29.67
N ALA A 70 -16.94 13.93 -30.25
CA ALA A 70 -16.03 14.81 -29.52
C ALA A 70 -16.77 15.94 -28.76
N ALA A 71 -17.84 16.48 -29.37
CA ALA A 71 -18.69 17.49 -28.74
C ALA A 71 -19.39 16.96 -27.47
N MET A 72 -19.91 15.73 -27.51
CA MET A 72 -20.53 15.09 -26.35
C MET A 72 -19.50 14.75 -25.26
N LEU A 73 -18.32 14.26 -25.65
CA LEU A 73 -17.22 13.98 -24.71
C LEU A 73 -16.83 15.24 -23.93
N LEU A 74 -16.59 16.35 -24.64
CA LEU A 74 -16.25 17.63 -24.02
C LEU A 74 -17.40 18.21 -23.18
N ALA A 75 -18.64 18.13 -23.66
CA ALA A 75 -19.80 18.64 -22.94
C ALA A 75 -19.98 17.94 -21.57
N GLN A 76 -19.78 16.62 -21.51
CA GLN A 76 -19.80 15.87 -20.24
C GLN A 76 -18.69 16.35 -19.28
N LEU A 77 -17.45 16.46 -19.77
CA LEU A 77 -16.31 16.94 -18.99
C LEU A 77 -16.54 18.34 -18.42
N THR A 78 -16.98 19.28 -19.26
CA THR A 78 -17.26 20.67 -18.86
C THR A 78 -18.41 20.73 -17.86
N THR A 79 -19.47 19.97 -18.08
CA THR A 79 -20.64 19.94 -17.18
C THR A 79 -20.24 19.44 -15.80
N LEU A 80 -19.56 18.28 -15.73
CA LEU A 80 -19.12 17.74 -14.45
C LEU A 80 -18.12 18.67 -13.75
N LEU A 81 -17.17 19.29 -14.48
CA LEU A 81 -16.18 20.17 -13.85
C LEU A 81 -16.83 21.38 -13.16
N SER A 82 -17.96 21.86 -13.70
CA SER A 82 -18.65 23.04 -13.20
C SER A 82 -19.38 22.83 -11.86
N ASP A 83 -19.72 21.59 -11.52
CA ASP A 83 -20.55 21.25 -10.34
C ASP A 83 -19.90 20.21 -9.42
N LEU A 84 -19.26 19.20 -10.01
CA LEU A 84 -18.78 17.99 -9.32
C LEU A 84 -17.28 17.73 -9.61
N PRO A 85 -16.36 18.65 -9.26
CA PRO A 85 -14.94 18.48 -9.55
C PRO A 85 -14.37 17.21 -8.88
N PRO A 86 -13.51 16.43 -9.57
CA PRO A 86 -13.05 15.15 -9.08
C PRO A 86 -11.92 15.29 -8.06
N LYS A 87 -11.89 14.36 -7.10
CA LYS A 87 -10.70 14.05 -6.29
C LYS A 87 -9.79 13.00 -6.92
N ALA A 88 -10.27 12.21 -7.88
CA ALA A 88 -9.46 11.32 -8.73
C ALA A 88 -10.17 11.08 -10.07
N ILE A 89 -9.39 10.78 -11.11
CA ILE A 89 -9.90 10.46 -12.45
C ILE A 89 -9.36 9.08 -12.86
N LYS A 90 -10.25 8.17 -13.26
CA LYS A 90 -9.92 6.92 -13.94
C LYS A 90 -10.31 7.02 -15.41
N ILE A 91 -9.43 6.59 -16.29
CA ILE A 91 -9.64 6.54 -17.74
C ILE A 91 -9.58 5.06 -18.13
N GLY A 92 -10.64 4.57 -18.79
CA GLY A 92 -10.73 3.21 -19.31
C GLY A 92 -10.69 3.18 -20.84
N LEU A 93 -11.61 2.43 -21.44
CA LEU A 93 -11.72 2.30 -22.89
C LEU A 93 -11.86 3.66 -23.58
N LEU A 94 -10.94 3.96 -24.49
CA LEU A 94 -11.02 5.04 -25.46
C LEU A 94 -11.23 4.43 -26.85
N ALA A 95 -12.06 5.07 -27.68
CA ALA A 95 -12.44 4.49 -28.97
C ALA A 95 -11.32 4.55 -30.00
N ASP A 96 -10.63 5.69 -30.07
CA ASP A 96 -9.68 6.03 -31.12
C ASP A 96 -8.63 7.05 -30.66
N GLN A 97 -7.66 7.32 -31.52
CA GLN A 97 -6.57 8.26 -31.24
C GLN A 97 -7.04 9.71 -31.11
N THR A 98 -8.19 10.07 -31.71
CA THR A 98 -8.77 11.41 -31.59
C THR A 98 -9.24 11.65 -30.16
N GLN A 99 -9.91 10.67 -29.54
CA GLN A 99 -10.30 10.75 -28.13
C GLN A 99 -9.09 10.81 -27.20
N VAL A 100 -8.02 10.06 -27.49
CA VAL A 100 -6.76 10.13 -26.72
C VAL A 100 -6.18 11.54 -26.74
N GLY A 101 -6.04 12.14 -27.93
CA GLY A 101 -5.49 13.49 -28.09
C GLY A 101 -6.36 14.54 -27.39
N LEU A 102 -7.68 14.51 -27.61
CA LEU A 102 -8.63 15.43 -26.99
C LEU A 102 -8.60 15.36 -25.46
N LEU A 103 -8.55 14.14 -24.91
CA LEU A 103 -8.52 13.95 -23.46
C LEU A 103 -7.18 14.38 -22.87
N ALA A 104 -6.06 14.13 -23.57
CA ALA A 104 -4.74 14.62 -23.14
C ALA A 104 -4.70 16.14 -23.06
N ASP A 105 -5.20 16.85 -24.08
CA ASP A 105 -5.28 18.32 -24.10
C ASP A 105 -6.16 18.86 -22.96
N TRP A 106 -7.29 18.20 -22.71
CA TRP A 106 -8.19 18.55 -21.62
C TRP A 106 -7.52 18.34 -20.25
N ILE A 107 -6.83 17.20 -20.04
CA ILE A 107 -6.14 16.90 -18.78
C ILE A 107 -4.99 17.88 -18.54
N ALA A 108 -4.22 18.22 -19.58
CA ALA A 108 -3.17 19.23 -19.48
C ALA A 108 -3.73 20.56 -18.96
N SER A 109 -4.87 20.99 -19.50
CA SER A 109 -5.57 22.20 -19.04
C SER A 109 -6.13 22.05 -17.62
N PHE A 110 -6.70 20.90 -17.28
CA PHE A 110 -7.23 20.59 -15.96
C PHE A 110 -6.14 20.61 -14.87
N LYS A 111 -4.97 20.02 -15.13
CA LYS A 111 -3.84 19.94 -14.18
C LYS A 111 -3.23 21.31 -13.85
N ILE A 112 -3.44 22.35 -14.66
CA ILE A 112 -3.05 23.73 -14.32
C ILE A 112 -3.79 24.20 -13.04
N HIS A 113 -5.05 23.84 -12.90
CA HIS A 113 -5.89 24.22 -11.77
C HIS A 113 -5.95 23.16 -10.67
N TYR A 114 -5.79 21.89 -11.06
CA TYR A 114 -5.90 20.73 -10.17
C TYR A 114 -4.64 19.85 -10.26
N PRO A 115 -3.44 20.39 -9.95
CA PRO A 115 -2.18 19.68 -10.18
C PRO A 115 -2.06 18.41 -9.35
N THR A 116 -2.79 18.32 -8.24
CA THR A 116 -2.69 17.20 -7.30
C THR A 116 -3.71 16.08 -7.53
N VAL A 117 -4.73 16.28 -8.36
CA VAL A 117 -5.77 15.25 -8.61
C VAL A 117 -5.15 14.11 -9.42
N PRO A 118 -5.09 12.87 -8.90
CA PRO A 118 -4.47 11.76 -9.59
C PRO A 118 -5.28 11.30 -10.81
N VAL A 119 -4.58 10.93 -11.87
CA VAL A 119 -5.16 10.35 -13.09
C VAL A 119 -4.61 8.96 -13.34
N ILE A 120 -5.51 7.97 -13.43
CA ILE A 120 -5.20 6.55 -13.59
C ILE A 120 -5.70 6.11 -14.97
N VAL A 121 -4.83 5.48 -15.77
CA VAL A 121 -5.18 4.96 -17.10
C VAL A 121 -5.17 3.43 -17.10
N ASP A 122 -6.30 2.82 -17.42
CA ASP A 122 -6.39 1.40 -17.79
C ASP A 122 -6.41 1.32 -19.33
N PRO A 123 -5.31 0.91 -19.97
CA PRO A 123 -5.17 0.97 -21.43
C PRO A 123 -5.92 -0.18 -22.11
N VAL A 124 -7.24 -0.23 -21.95
CA VAL A 124 -8.11 -1.31 -22.43
C VAL A 124 -8.00 -1.42 -23.96
N MET A 125 -7.43 -2.53 -24.45
CA MET A 125 -7.31 -2.81 -25.89
C MET A 125 -8.24 -3.93 -26.39
N VAL A 126 -8.75 -4.77 -25.50
CA VAL A 126 -9.57 -5.96 -25.82
C VAL A 126 -10.67 -6.11 -24.77
N ALA A 127 -11.87 -6.52 -25.17
CA ALA A 127 -12.95 -6.85 -24.25
C ALA A 127 -12.58 -8.08 -23.41
N SER A 128 -13.07 -8.13 -22.19
CA SER A 128 -12.93 -9.32 -21.34
C SER A 128 -13.62 -10.58 -21.90
N CYS A 129 -14.55 -10.46 -22.87
CA CYS A 129 -15.10 -11.60 -23.61
C CYS A 129 -14.22 -12.06 -24.79
N GLY A 130 -13.10 -11.36 -25.06
CA GLY A 130 -12.12 -11.69 -26.10
C GLY A 130 -12.26 -10.88 -27.40
N ASP A 131 -13.35 -10.11 -27.56
CA ASP A 131 -13.58 -9.30 -28.76
C ASP A 131 -12.74 -8.01 -28.77
N ALA A 132 -12.28 -7.59 -29.94
CA ALA A 132 -11.57 -6.30 -30.05
C ALA A 132 -12.54 -5.12 -29.92
N LEU A 133 -12.23 -4.17 -29.04
CA LEU A 133 -13.12 -3.04 -28.72
C LEU A 133 -12.80 -1.75 -29.47
N ALA A 134 -11.54 -1.54 -29.87
CA ALA A 134 -11.12 -0.40 -30.66
C ALA A 134 -11.07 -0.79 -32.15
N ALA A 135 -11.98 -0.24 -32.95
CA ALA A 135 -11.94 -0.34 -34.40
C ALA A 135 -12.59 0.88 -35.04
N ASP A 136 -11.89 1.44 -36.03
CA ASP A 136 -12.45 2.35 -37.02
C ASP A 136 -13.51 1.57 -37.82
N ASN A 137 -14.68 2.16 -37.97
CA ASN A 137 -15.91 1.52 -38.45
C ASN A 137 -15.82 1.20 -39.95
N ARG A 138 -15.19 0.08 -40.33
CA ARG A 138 -15.27 -0.48 -41.69
C ARG A 138 -15.35 -2.02 -41.67
N LEU A 139 -16.27 -2.51 -42.48
CA LEU A 139 -16.78 -3.88 -42.66
C LEU A 139 -15.77 -5.00 -43.03
N ASP A 140 -14.46 -4.84 -42.82
CA ASP A 140 -13.45 -5.85 -43.18
C ASP A 140 -12.61 -6.32 -41.98
N ILE A 141 -13.21 -7.22 -41.18
CA ILE A 141 -12.65 -7.80 -39.95
C ILE A 141 -11.36 -8.62 -40.18
N LYS A 142 -10.95 -8.88 -41.44
CA LYS A 142 -9.86 -9.80 -41.76
C LYS A 142 -8.54 -9.18 -42.23
N ASN A 143 -8.45 -7.86 -42.49
CA ASN A 143 -7.24 -7.32 -43.16
C ASN A 143 -6.70 -5.95 -42.71
N THR A 144 -7.17 -5.37 -41.61
CA THR A 144 -6.50 -4.20 -41.02
C THR A 144 -5.58 -4.64 -39.89
N ALA A 145 -4.26 -4.54 -40.10
CA ALA A 145 -3.30 -4.53 -39.02
C ALA A 145 -3.65 -3.37 -38.06
N LYS A 146 -4.32 -3.72 -36.96
CA LYS A 146 -4.85 -2.80 -35.94
C LYS A 146 -3.70 -2.02 -35.31
N SER A 147 -3.53 -0.74 -35.64
CA SER A 147 -2.59 0.12 -34.90
C SER A 147 -3.11 0.29 -33.48
N ALA A 148 -2.32 -0.13 -32.49
CA ALA A 148 -2.63 0.14 -31.09
C ALA A 148 -2.70 1.66 -30.83
N LEU A 149 -3.54 2.08 -29.88
CA LEU A 149 -3.60 3.47 -29.45
C LEU A 149 -2.25 3.91 -28.88
N ASP A 150 -1.79 5.10 -29.28
CA ASP A 150 -0.60 5.73 -28.74
C ASP A 150 -0.98 6.61 -27.54
N PHE A 151 -0.55 6.20 -26.34
CA PHE A 151 -0.80 6.92 -25.09
C PHE A 151 0.28 7.97 -24.76
N LYS A 152 1.30 8.17 -25.61
CA LYS A 152 2.30 9.24 -25.43
C LYS A 152 1.74 10.66 -25.25
N PRO A 153 0.57 11.04 -25.80
CA PRO A 153 -0.03 12.33 -25.48
C PRO A 153 -0.27 12.55 -23.97
N PHE A 154 -0.40 11.48 -23.18
CA PHE A 154 -0.54 11.57 -21.72
C PHE A 154 0.78 11.70 -20.96
N ARG A 155 1.94 11.79 -21.64
CA ARG A 155 3.25 11.85 -20.98
C ARG A 155 3.30 13.00 -19.96
N GLY A 156 3.63 12.68 -18.70
CA GLY A 156 3.70 13.63 -17.59
C GLY A 156 2.34 14.17 -17.10
N LEU A 157 1.22 13.67 -17.63
CA LEU A 157 -0.13 14.09 -17.27
C LEU A 157 -0.86 13.09 -16.36
N ILE A 158 -0.36 11.85 -16.29
CA ILE A 158 -0.98 10.74 -15.58
C ILE A 158 -0.09 10.25 -14.44
N ASP A 159 -0.72 9.74 -13.38
CA ASP A 159 -0.02 9.29 -12.17
C ASP A 159 0.24 7.78 -12.23
N LEU A 160 -0.64 7.01 -12.88
CA LEU A 160 -0.52 5.56 -13.04
C LEU A 160 -1.09 5.07 -14.38
N ILE A 161 -0.42 4.11 -15.02
CA ILE A 161 -0.99 3.27 -16.07
C ILE A 161 -0.98 1.78 -15.66
N THR A 162 -2.05 1.04 -15.96
CA THR A 162 -2.26 -0.34 -15.46
C THR A 162 -2.35 -1.41 -16.57
N PRO A 163 -1.34 -1.60 -17.45
CA PRO A 163 -1.43 -2.57 -18.55
C PRO A 163 -1.39 -4.02 -18.04
N ASN A 164 -2.16 -4.93 -18.67
CA ASN A 164 -1.90 -6.37 -18.56
C ASN A 164 -0.71 -6.80 -19.44
N VAL A 165 -0.32 -8.07 -19.41
CA VAL A 165 0.84 -8.56 -20.18
C VAL A 165 0.71 -8.31 -21.68
N LEU A 166 -0.46 -8.54 -22.28
CA LEU A 166 -0.69 -8.32 -23.71
C LEU A 166 -0.63 -6.83 -24.06
N GLU A 167 -1.25 -5.99 -23.24
CA GLU A 167 -1.24 -4.53 -23.37
C GLU A 167 0.18 -3.99 -23.22
N LEU A 168 0.94 -4.48 -22.23
CA LEU A 168 2.32 -4.05 -21.98
C LEU A 168 3.21 -4.35 -23.19
N GLY A 169 3.17 -5.58 -23.71
CA GLY A 169 3.96 -5.96 -24.88
C GLY A 169 3.61 -5.12 -26.12
N ARG A 170 2.34 -4.76 -26.30
CA ARG A 170 1.90 -3.87 -27.38
C ARG A 170 2.35 -2.43 -27.20
N LEU A 171 2.18 -1.86 -26.00
CA LEU A 171 2.56 -0.47 -25.69
C LEU A 171 4.08 -0.24 -25.78
N THR A 172 4.86 -1.27 -25.46
CA THR A 172 6.33 -1.20 -25.43
C THR A 172 6.99 -1.80 -26.67
N HIS A 173 6.22 -2.41 -27.57
CA HIS A 173 6.72 -3.21 -28.70
C HIS A 173 7.82 -4.20 -28.30
N SER A 174 7.71 -4.78 -27.10
CA SER A 174 8.72 -5.64 -26.49
C SER A 174 8.17 -7.04 -26.23
N ASP A 175 9.04 -8.05 -26.29
CA ASP A 175 8.75 -9.37 -25.72
C ASP A 175 8.69 -9.25 -24.20
N VAL A 176 7.67 -9.86 -23.60
CA VAL A 176 7.37 -9.82 -22.16
C VAL A 176 7.17 -11.23 -21.59
N SER A 177 7.72 -12.24 -22.28
CA SER A 177 7.54 -13.66 -21.95
C SER A 177 8.24 -14.12 -20.66
N THR A 178 9.28 -13.41 -20.21
CA THR A 178 9.97 -13.70 -18.93
C THR A 178 9.76 -12.60 -17.89
N LYS A 179 9.90 -12.91 -16.59
CA LYS A 179 9.81 -11.92 -15.51
C LYS A 179 10.74 -10.73 -15.70
N ALA A 180 11.98 -10.98 -16.15
CA ALA A 180 12.96 -9.93 -16.37
C ALA A 180 12.55 -9.01 -17.53
N GLN A 181 12.08 -9.58 -18.64
CA GLN A 181 11.57 -8.81 -19.77
C GLN A 181 10.30 -8.04 -19.42
N PHE A 182 9.37 -8.65 -18.68
CA PHE A 182 8.16 -8.03 -18.20
C PHE A 182 8.45 -6.79 -17.33
N ALA A 183 9.37 -6.93 -16.37
CA ALA A 183 9.80 -5.83 -15.52
C ALA A 183 10.55 -4.74 -16.30
N ALA A 184 11.42 -5.12 -17.25
CA ALA A 184 12.12 -4.16 -18.11
C ALA A 184 11.16 -3.36 -18.99
N ALA A 185 10.14 -4.02 -19.57
CA ALA A 185 9.11 -3.36 -20.35
C ALA A 185 8.28 -2.39 -19.49
N ALA A 186 7.89 -2.78 -18.28
CA ALA A 186 7.18 -1.90 -17.34
C ALA A 186 8.01 -0.66 -16.99
N LEU A 187 9.32 -0.82 -16.76
CA LEU A 187 10.23 0.30 -16.50
C LEU A 187 10.38 1.22 -17.72
N ALA A 188 10.54 0.65 -18.91
CA ALA A 188 10.62 1.42 -20.15
C ALA A 188 9.33 2.22 -20.40
N LEU A 189 8.16 1.63 -20.12
CA LEU A 189 6.89 2.33 -20.23
C LEU A 189 6.78 3.48 -19.22
N SER A 190 7.18 3.25 -17.96
CA SER A 190 7.21 4.27 -16.91
C SER A 190 8.07 5.47 -17.34
N GLN A 191 9.26 5.20 -17.88
CA GLN A 191 10.16 6.25 -18.39
C GLN A 191 9.58 6.95 -19.62
N SER A 192 8.93 6.23 -20.54
CA SER A 192 8.35 6.78 -21.76
C SER A 192 7.09 7.62 -21.53
N LEU A 193 6.33 7.36 -20.47
CA LEU A 193 5.13 8.13 -20.11
C LEU A 193 5.34 9.07 -18.93
N ASP A 194 6.50 9.03 -18.27
CA ASP A 194 6.81 9.85 -17.10
C ASP A 194 5.76 9.68 -15.99
N CYS A 195 5.45 8.41 -15.67
CA CYS A 195 4.42 8.04 -14.70
C CYS A 195 4.73 6.69 -14.04
N SER A 196 3.97 6.33 -13.00
CA SER A 196 4.05 4.99 -12.40
C SER A 196 3.37 3.95 -13.29
N VAL A 197 3.82 2.69 -13.20
CA VAL A 197 3.25 1.57 -13.98
C VAL A 197 2.91 0.42 -13.03
N LEU A 198 1.67 -0.08 -13.10
CA LEU A 198 1.29 -1.37 -12.52
C LEU A 198 1.06 -2.37 -13.64
N ALA A 199 2.08 -3.14 -13.96
CA ALA A 199 1.99 -4.18 -14.97
C ALA A 199 1.36 -5.44 -14.37
N LYS A 200 0.19 -5.83 -14.89
CA LYS A 200 -0.63 -6.94 -14.37
C LYS A 200 -0.21 -8.26 -15.01
N GLY A 201 0.26 -9.21 -14.20
CA GLY A 201 0.84 -10.48 -14.67
C GLY A 201 0.06 -11.73 -14.27
N GLY A 202 -1.06 -11.59 -13.54
CA GLY A 202 -1.82 -12.70 -12.95
C GLY A 202 -2.38 -13.79 -13.90
N ASP A 203 -2.29 -13.57 -15.21
CA ASP A 203 -2.68 -14.53 -16.26
C ASP A 203 -1.49 -15.23 -16.94
N VAL A 204 -0.27 -15.05 -16.42
CA VAL A 204 0.96 -15.59 -17.02
C VAL A 204 1.67 -16.53 -16.06
N SER A 205 1.96 -17.74 -16.54
CA SER A 205 2.99 -18.60 -15.94
C SER A 205 4.35 -18.21 -16.52
N PHE A 206 5.15 -17.46 -15.78
CA PHE A 206 6.54 -17.20 -16.14
C PHE A 206 7.36 -18.47 -15.89
N GLN A 207 7.26 -19.49 -16.75
CA GLN A 207 8.09 -20.68 -16.64
C GLN A 207 9.56 -20.32 -16.87
N ALA A 208 10.43 -20.71 -15.94
CA ALA A 208 11.88 -20.59 -16.08
C ALA A 208 12.39 -21.69 -17.03
N ASN A 209 12.47 -21.43 -18.33
CA ASN A 209 13.09 -22.37 -19.26
C ASN A 209 14.60 -22.15 -19.35
N ALA A 210 15.35 -22.89 -18.54
CA ALA A 210 16.62 -23.43 -19.02
C ALA A 210 16.29 -24.51 -20.07
N HIS A 211 16.60 -24.20 -21.33
CA HIS A 211 16.68 -25.08 -22.50
C HIS A 211 15.41 -25.28 -23.37
N ASN A 212 15.41 -24.49 -24.45
CA ASN A 212 15.14 -24.86 -25.85
C ASN A 212 13.70 -25.05 -26.38
N ILE A 213 13.38 -24.10 -27.28
CA ILE A 213 12.85 -24.27 -28.64
C ILE A 213 11.33 -24.24 -28.85
N ALA A 214 10.94 -23.20 -29.60
CA ALA A 214 9.90 -23.09 -30.64
C ALA A 214 8.45 -22.75 -30.26
N HIS A 215 8.07 -21.56 -30.77
CA HIS A 215 6.85 -21.31 -31.55
C HIS A 215 5.52 -21.89 -31.04
N ASP A 216 4.81 -21.07 -30.26
CA ASP A 216 3.54 -20.46 -30.69
C ASP A 216 2.84 -19.86 -29.47
N ILE A 217 2.68 -18.53 -29.45
CA ILE A 217 1.78 -17.83 -28.52
C ILE A 217 0.29 -18.11 -28.87
N ALA A 218 0.01 -19.06 -29.75
CA ALA A 218 -1.32 -19.45 -30.14
C ALA A 218 -1.42 -20.97 -30.28
N HIS A 219 -1.77 -21.65 -29.20
CA HIS A 219 -2.97 -22.49 -29.12
C HIS A 219 -2.95 -23.36 -27.85
N LYS A 220 -3.96 -23.11 -26.99
CA LYS A 220 -4.59 -24.09 -26.09
C LYS A 220 -3.63 -25.06 -25.39
N SER A 221 -3.10 -24.65 -24.25
CA SER A 221 -3.03 -25.57 -23.12
C SER A 221 -3.73 -24.92 -21.93
N ASN A 222 -4.78 -25.58 -21.46
CA ASN A 222 -5.29 -25.41 -20.11
C ASN A 222 -4.20 -25.90 -19.13
N SER A 223 -3.19 -25.08 -18.84
CA SER A 223 -2.37 -25.26 -17.64
C SER A 223 -2.48 -24.00 -16.80
N TRP A 224 -3.65 -23.83 -16.20
CA TRP A 224 -3.89 -22.85 -15.14
C TRP A 224 -3.16 -23.29 -13.87
N ASP A 225 -1.83 -23.27 -13.88
CA ASP A 225 -1.07 -23.57 -12.66
C ASP A 225 0.20 -22.72 -12.56
N SER A 226 -0.02 -21.45 -12.24
CA SER A 226 0.85 -20.75 -11.30
C SER A 226 0.02 -20.52 -10.04
N GLU A 227 0.49 -20.99 -8.89
CA GLU A 227 -0.19 -20.81 -7.60
C GLU A 227 -0.39 -19.33 -7.24
N LEU A 228 0.42 -18.45 -7.86
CA LEU A 228 0.45 -17.02 -7.61
C LEU A 228 0.00 -16.20 -8.81
N ALA A 229 -0.66 -15.09 -8.51
CA ALA A 229 -0.96 -13.99 -9.42
C ALA A 229 -0.03 -12.81 -9.08
N GLU A 230 0.99 -12.60 -9.93
CA GLU A 230 2.07 -11.65 -9.70
C GLU A 230 1.92 -10.41 -10.58
N ASP A 231 1.94 -9.23 -9.96
CA ASP A 231 1.96 -7.94 -10.65
C ASP A 231 3.27 -7.20 -10.34
N TYR A 232 3.69 -6.31 -11.24
CA TYR A 232 4.91 -5.52 -11.07
C TYR A 232 4.60 -4.03 -11.01
N LEU A 233 4.91 -3.41 -9.87
CA LEU A 233 4.73 -1.98 -9.62
C LEU A 233 6.07 -1.25 -9.80
N VAL A 234 6.09 -0.30 -10.73
CA VAL A 234 7.15 0.70 -10.88
C VAL A 234 6.61 2.03 -10.37
N CYS A 235 7.14 2.49 -9.24
CA CYS A 235 6.83 3.82 -8.71
C CYS A 235 7.68 4.87 -9.42
N HIS A 236 7.06 5.99 -9.77
CA HIS A 236 7.72 7.16 -10.34
C HIS A 236 7.26 8.40 -9.60
N GLN A 237 8.17 9.01 -8.82
CA GLN A 237 7.93 10.24 -8.06
C GLN A 237 6.60 10.25 -7.28
N VAL A 238 6.32 9.16 -6.58
CA VAL A 238 5.05 9.02 -5.85
C VAL A 238 4.95 10.05 -4.73
N ARG A 239 3.98 10.95 -4.85
CA ARG A 239 3.71 12.01 -3.87
C ARG A 239 3.33 11.43 -2.51
N ALA A 240 3.77 12.10 -1.44
CA ALA A 240 3.53 11.70 -0.04
C ALA A 240 4.09 10.32 0.37
N SER A 241 4.86 9.68 -0.51
CA SER A 241 5.63 8.48 -0.19
C SER A 241 6.94 8.84 0.50
N SER A 242 7.53 7.89 1.26
CA SER A 242 8.91 8.01 1.74
C SER A 242 9.91 8.06 0.58
N GLU A 243 11.09 8.65 0.82
CA GLU A 243 12.18 8.70 -0.15
C GLU A 243 12.61 7.31 -0.64
N LEU A 244 12.53 6.32 0.25
CA LEU A 244 12.80 4.91 -0.07
C LEU A 244 11.83 4.33 -1.09
N HIS A 245 10.55 4.70 -1.00
CA HIS A 245 9.49 4.05 -1.77
C HIS A 245 9.00 4.88 -2.97
N GLN A 246 9.30 6.18 -3.04
CA GLN A 246 8.76 7.08 -4.07
C GLN A 246 9.18 6.70 -5.51
N ASN A 247 10.33 6.01 -5.66
CA ASN A 247 10.84 5.47 -6.93
C ASN A 247 11.12 3.96 -6.84
N GLY A 248 10.49 3.28 -5.87
CA GLY A 248 10.67 1.87 -5.62
C GLY A 248 10.08 0.97 -6.73
N ARG A 249 10.53 -0.28 -6.78
CA ARG A 249 10.07 -1.29 -7.73
C ARG A 249 9.73 -2.56 -6.97
N PHE A 250 8.53 -3.07 -7.16
CA PHE A 250 7.98 -4.11 -6.29
C PHE A 250 7.22 -5.18 -7.09
N TRP A 251 7.50 -6.44 -6.80
CA TRP A 251 6.62 -7.54 -7.15
C TRP A 251 5.54 -7.69 -6.08
N LEU A 252 4.30 -7.79 -6.53
CA LEU A 252 3.11 -7.97 -5.70
C LEU A 252 2.50 -9.33 -5.99
N ALA A 253 2.72 -10.29 -5.10
CA ALA A 253 2.28 -11.68 -5.27
C ALA A 253 1.08 -12.00 -4.36
N SER A 254 -0.02 -12.46 -4.95
CA SER A 254 -1.18 -12.98 -4.20
C SER A 254 -1.49 -14.40 -4.66
N GLN A 255 -2.19 -15.19 -3.84
CA GLN A 255 -2.71 -16.48 -4.28
C GLN A 255 -3.63 -16.29 -5.49
N ARG A 256 -3.46 -17.13 -6.52
CA ARG A 256 -4.30 -17.11 -7.71
C ARG A 256 -5.67 -17.69 -7.39
N VAL A 257 -6.72 -16.91 -7.63
CA VAL A 257 -8.10 -17.38 -7.49
C VAL A 257 -8.52 -18.10 -8.77
N ASN A 258 -8.73 -19.41 -8.69
CA ASN A 258 -9.18 -20.21 -9.84
C ASN A 258 -10.68 -20.02 -10.08
N THR A 259 -11.03 -19.02 -10.89
CA THR A 259 -12.41 -18.77 -11.31
C THR A 259 -12.46 -18.34 -12.77
N ARG A 260 -13.50 -18.77 -13.48
CA ARG A 260 -13.85 -18.25 -14.81
C ARG A 260 -14.65 -16.95 -14.74
N HIS A 261 -15.06 -16.53 -13.55
CA HIS A 261 -15.88 -15.33 -13.33
C HIS A 261 -14.98 -14.15 -12.99
N ASN A 262 -14.27 -13.67 -14.01
CA ASN A 262 -13.26 -12.62 -13.91
C ASN A 262 -13.59 -11.39 -14.78
N HIS A 263 -14.83 -11.30 -15.27
CA HIS A 263 -15.25 -10.22 -16.16
C HIS A 263 -15.12 -8.87 -15.45
N GLY A 264 -14.43 -7.92 -16.10
CA GLY A 264 -14.21 -6.59 -15.56
C GLY A 264 -13.18 -6.48 -14.42
N SER A 265 -12.36 -7.51 -14.16
CA SER A 265 -11.33 -7.46 -13.12
C SER A 265 -10.34 -6.31 -13.31
N GLY A 266 -9.91 -6.04 -14.54
CA GLY A 266 -9.02 -4.91 -14.88
C GLY A 266 -9.67 -3.53 -14.65
N CYS A 267 -10.90 -3.34 -15.10
CA CYS A 267 -11.65 -2.10 -14.87
C CYS A 267 -11.90 -1.88 -13.37
N THR A 268 -12.21 -2.96 -12.66
CA THR A 268 -12.41 -2.91 -11.20
C THR A 268 -11.12 -2.54 -10.48
N LEU A 269 -9.97 -3.11 -10.86
CA LEU A 269 -8.68 -2.79 -10.25
C LEU A 269 -8.35 -1.29 -10.36
N SER A 270 -8.39 -0.74 -11.58
CA SER A 270 -8.07 0.67 -11.82
C SER A 270 -9.06 1.63 -11.15
N SER A 271 -10.35 1.27 -11.11
CA SER A 271 -11.38 2.04 -10.39
C SER A 271 -11.21 2.00 -8.87
N ALA A 272 -10.82 0.84 -8.31
CA ALA A 272 -10.50 0.73 -6.90
C ALA A 272 -9.28 1.57 -6.53
N ILE A 273 -8.23 1.57 -7.35
CA ILE A 273 -7.06 2.45 -7.15
C ILE A 273 -7.49 3.92 -7.14
N ALA A 274 -8.30 4.36 -8.10
CA ALA A 274 -8.80 5.74 -8.14
C ALA A 274 -9.64 6.10 -6.91
N ALA A 275 -10.50 5.19 -6.45
CA ALA A 275 -11.34 5.41 -5.26
C ALA A 275 -10.52 5.52 -3.97
N VAL A 276 -9.48 4.71 -3.81
CA VAL A 276 -8.60 4.75 -2.63
C VAL A 276 -7.72 6.01 -2.66
N LEU A 277 -7.17 6.38 -3.83
CA LEU A 277 -6.43 7.63 -4.00
C LEU A 277 -7.27 8.88 -3.70
N ALA A 278 -8.55 8.87 -4.07
CA ALA A 278 -9.48 9.98 -3.77
C ALA A 278 -9.74 10.19 -2.27
N GLN A 279 -9.40 9.20 -1.44
CA GLN A 279 -9.46 9.23 0.02
C GLN A 279 -8.09 9.53 0.66
N ASP A 280 -7.18 10.17 -0.11
CA ASP A 280 -5.88 10.67 0.34
C ASP A 280 -4.90 9.56 0.79
N PHE A 281 -5.07 8.33 0.30
CA PHE A 281 -4.06 7.27 0.41
C PHE A 281 -2.95 7.48 -0.63
N VAL A 282 -1.73 7.02 -0.31
CA VAL A 282 -0.61 7.02 -1.27
C VAL A 282 -0.80 5.95 -2.35
N LEU A 283 -0.11 6.09 -3.48
CA LEU A 283 -0.28 5.18 -4.63
C LEU A 283 -0.04 3.72 -4.26
N GLN A 284 1.01 3.44 -3.48
CA GLN A 284 1.34 2.07 -3.10
C GLN A 284 0.22 1.44 -2.26
N ASP A 285 -0.38 2.21 -1.35
CA ASP A 285 -1.55 1.78 -0.56
C ASP A 285 -2.74 1.49 -1.47
N ALA A 286 -3.04 2.41 -2.39
CA ALA A 286 -4.14 2.23 -3.33
C ALA A 286 -3.98 0.97 -4.17
N VAL A 287 -2.76 0.66 -4.62
CA VAL A 287 -2.46 -0.55 -5.40
C VAL A 287 -2.67 -1.82 -4.57
N VAL A 288 -2.13 -1.90 -3.35
CA VAL A 288 -2.25 -3.12 -2.52
C VAL A 288 -3.69 -3.34 -2.03
N VAL A 289 -4.41 -2.28 -1.67
CA VAL A 289 -5.84 -2.35 -1.30
C VAL A 289 -6.68 -2.76 -2.51
N ALA A 290 -6.46 -2.17 -3.68
CA ALA A 290 -7.21 -2.53 -4.89
C ALA A 290 -6.96 -3.98 -5.34
N LYS A 291 -5.72 -4.47 -5.22
CA LYS A 291 -5.40 -5.87 -5.51
C LYS A 291 -6.10 -6.82 -4.54
N ALA A 292 -6.14 -6.48 -3.25
CA ALA A 292 -6.88 -7.25 -2.24
C ALA A 292 -8.40 -7.25 -2.51
N TYR A 293 -8.97 -6.09 -2.87
CA TYR A 293 -10.36 -5.95 -3.27
C TYR A 293 -10.71 -6.85 -4.46
N VAL A 294 -9.88 -6.85 -5.51
CA VAL A 294 -10.07 -7.73 -6.67
C VAL A 294 -9.96 -9.21 -6.29
N SER A 295 -8.99 -9.58 -5.46
CA SER A 295 -8.82 -10.96 -4.97
C SER A 295 -10.07 -11.45 -4.20
N GLN A 296 -10.62 -10.61 -3.33
CA GLN A 296 -11.85 -10.90 -2.59
C GLN A 296 -13.05 -11.02 -3.55
N GLY A 297 -13.19 -10.10 -4.49
CA GLY A 297 -14.24 -10.10 -5.50
C GLY A 297 -14.19 -11.32 -6.43
N LEU A 298 -13.00 -11.78 -6.83
CA LEU A 298 -12.83 -12.99 -7.64
C LEU A 298 -13.26 -14.23 -6.86
N SER A 299 -12.92 -14.29 -5.57
CA SER A 299 -13.25 -15.42 -4.70
C SER A 299 -14.75 -15.56 -4.46
N ALA A 300 -15.50 -14.45 -4.54
CA ALA A 300 -16.95 -14.41 -4.38
C ALA A 300 -17.72 -14.31 -5.71
N ALA A 301 -17.04 -14.30 -6.86
CA ALA A 301 -17.67 -14.09 -8.15
C ALA A 301 -18.53 -15.29 -8.58
N ILE A 302 -19.70 -14.98 -9.16
CA ILE A 302 -20.67 -15.99 -9.63
C ILE A 302 -21.06 -15.77 -11.09
N GLY A 303 -21.49 -16.84 -11.76
CA GLY A 303 -22.04 -16.76 -13.11
C GLY A 303 -23.45 -16.20 -13.12
N LEU A 304 -23.66 -15.06 -13.79
CA LEU A 304 -24.99 -14.48 -14.01
C LEU A 304 -25.55 -14.78 -15.40
N GLY A 305 -24.67 -15.01 -16.38
CA GLY A 305 -25.01 -15.32 -17.76
C GLY A 305 -24.28 -16.56 -18.28
N GLN A 306 -24.28 -16.75 -19.59
CA GLN A 306 -23.66 -17.91 -20.24
C GLN A 306 -22.13 -17.81 -20.33
N GLY A 307 -21.57 -16.60 -20.30
CA GLY A 307 -20.13 -16.36 -20.29
C GLY A 307 -19.54 -16.09 -18.90
N PRO A 308 -18.30 -15.55 -18.84
CA PRO A 308 -17.69 -15.08 -17.60
C PRO A 308 -18.61 -14.11 -16.83
N GLY A 309 -18.71 -14.35 -15.53
CA GLY A 309 -19.50 -13.52 -14.62
C GLY A 309 -18.72 -12.29 -14.16
N PRO A 310 -19.40 -11.20 -13.77
CA PRO A 310 -18.75 -10.02 -13.24
C PRO A 310 -18.11 -10.30 -11.88
N LEU A 311 -17.09 -9.51 -11.55
CA LEU A 311 -16.48 -9.53 -10.23
C LEU A 311 -17.49 -9.15 -9.14
N ALA A 312 -17.54 -9.92 -8.04
CA ALA A 312 -18.43 -9.63 -6.92
C ALA A 312 -18.10 -8.29 -6.23
N ARG A 313 -19.10 -7.72 -5.55
CA ARG A 313 -18.98 -6.51 -4.73
C ARG A 313 -18.81 -6.91 -3.28
N THR A 314 -17.79 -6.39 -2.59
CA THR A 314 -17.33 -6.93 -1.30
C THR A 314 -16.96 -5.87 -0.26
N GLY A 315 -17.01 -4.59 -0.60
CA GLY A 315 -16.58 -3.49 0.25
C GLY A 315 -15.06 -3.44 0.47
N TRP A 316 -14.64 -2.62 1.42
CA TRP A 316 -13.22 -2.49 1.79
C TRP A 316 -12.64 -3.83 2.29
N PRO A 317 -11.48 -4.29 1.77
CA PRO A 317 -10.90 -5.57 2.16
C PRO A 317 -10.34 -5.52 3.59
N ASN A 318 -10.79 -6.44 4.45
CA ASN A 318 -10.32 -6.59 5.85
C ASN A 318 -9.71 -7.98 6.12
N ASP A 319 -9.62 -8.84 5.10
CA ASP A 319 -9.00 -10.16 5.20
C ASP A 319 -7.53 -10.05 4.74
N LEU A 320 -6.61 -10.16 5.70
CA LEU A 320 -5.17 -10.03 5.46
C LEU A 320 -4.65 -11.05 4.44
N SER A 321 -5.28 -12.23 4.33
CA SER A 321 -4.90 -13.26 3.35
C SER A 321 -5.13 -12.84 1.89
N ARG A 322 -5.93 -11.79 1.66
CA ARG A 322 -6.19 -11.24 0.31
C ARG A 322 -5.14 -10.26 -0.15
N TYR A 323 -4.37 -9.69 0.76
CA TYR A 323 -3.32 -8.74 0.43
C TYR A 323 -2.10 -9.44 -0.16
N ALA A 324 -1.38 -8.72 -1.02
CA ALA A 324 -0.22 -9.26 -1.70
C ALA A 324 1.01 -9.28 -0.78
N LYS A 325 1.83 -10.33 -0.92
CA LYS A 325 3.23 -10.33 -0.50
C LYS A 325 4.00 -9.34 -1.36
N ILE A 326 4.79 -8.47 -0.75
CA ILE A 326 5.54 -7.40 -1.39
C ILE A 326 7.02 -7.77 -1.38
N ASN A 327 7.59 -7.94 -2.58
CA ASN A 327 9.03 -8.19 -2.75
C ASN A 327 9.67 -7.00 -3.47
N GLN A 328 10.60 -6.32 -2.80
CA GLN A 328 11.36 -5.21 -3.38
C GLN A 328 12.42 -5.71 -4.39
N CYS A 329 12.65 -4.95 -5.46
CA CYS A 329 13.70 -5.22 -6.44
C CYS A 329 14.87 -4.24 -6.29
N ASP A 330 15.97 -4.71 -5.72
CA ASP A 330 17.19 -3.92 -5.55
C ASP A 330 18.04 -3.90 -6.82
N GLY A 331 17.52 -3.35 -7.92
CA GLY A 331 18.29 -2.93 -9.11
C GLY A 331 19.04 -3.99 -9.91
N ASN A 332 19.28 -5.18 -9.37
CA ASN A 332 19.94 -6.31 -9.99
C ASN A 332 18.92 -7.45 -10.08
N PHE A 333 18.42 -7.70 -11.28
CA PHE A 333 17.55 -8.84 -11.60
C PHE A 333 18.28 -10.20 -11.58
N ILE A 334 19.38 -10.32 -10.81
CA ILE A 334 20.20 -11.52 -10.74
C ILE A 334 20.39 -11.90 -9.27
N ASN A 335 19.35 -12.52 -8.70
CA ASN A 335 19.44 -13.76 -7.93
C ASN A 335 18.07 -14.09 -7.32
N ASN A 336 17.35 -14.97 -8.01
CA ASN A 336 16.18 -15.66 -7.47
C ASN A 336 16.62 -16.55 -6.31
N HIS A 337 16.19 -16.25 -5.09
CA HIS A 337 16.12 -17.26 -4.02
C HIS A 337 14.85 -17.19 -3.16
N LEU A 338 13.86 -16.34 -3.48
CA LEU A 338 12.64 -16.21 -2.65
C LEU A 338 11.41 -17.00 -3.12
N ASN A 339 11.54 -17.87 -4.13
CA ASN A 339 10.42 -18.64 -4.68
C ASN A 339 10.51 -20.16 -4.50
N GLN A 340 11.30 -20.67 -3.55
CA GLN A 340 11.29 -22.11 -3.25
C GLN A 340 11.41 -22.36 -1.76
N HIS A 341 10.29 -22.63 -1.08
CA HIS A 341 10.22 -23.57 0.04
C HIS A 341 8.76 -24.01 0.23
N LEU A 342 8.34 -24.99 -0.59
CA LEU A 342 7.40 -26.04 -0.19
C LEU A 342 8.24 -27.31 -0.05
N ASP A 343 8.17 -27.92 1.13
CA ASP A 343 9.02 -29.03 1.58
C ASP A 343 9.11 -30.20 0.59
N ILE A 344 10.29 -30.45 0.04
CA ILE A 344 10.68 -31.78 -0.45
C ILE A 344 12.15 -32.02 -0.07
N VAL A 345 12.34 -32.99 0.83
CA VAL A 345 13.63 -33.54 1.23
C VAL A 345 14.24 -34.32 0.06
N SER A 346 15.44 -33.95 -0.40
CA SER A 346 16.41 -34.94 -0.90
C SER A 346 17.82 -34.37 -1.06
N ASP A 347 18.75 -35.21 -0.65
CA ASP A 347 20.19 -35.08 -0.39
C ASP A 347 21.11 -34.96 -1.64
N LEU A 348 22.38 -34.58 -1.40
CA LEU A 348 23.64 -34.85 -2.17
C LEU A 348 24.32 -33.80 -3.10
N SER A 349 25.39 -33.21 -2.55
CA SER A 349 26.83 -33.15 -2.98
C SER A 349 27.36 -32.47 -4.27
N ALA A 350 28.24 -31.45 -4.04
CA ALA A 350 29.58 -31.13 -4.62
C ALA A 350 29.73 -30.85 -6.16
N THR A 351 30.55 -29.93 -6.71
CA THR A 351 31.89 -29.34 -6.38
C THR A 351 32.16 -28.03 -7.18
N ASP A 352 33.06 -27.20 -6.62
CA ASP A 352 33.77 -25.97 -7.05
C ASP A 352 33.97 -25.59 -8.54
N GLN A 353 33.94 -24.27 -8.83
CA GLN A 353 35.12 -23.49 -9.28
C GLN A 353 34.91 -21.96 -9.27
N ALA A 354 35.96 -21.23 -8.87
CA ALA A 354 35.99 -19.83 -8.44
C ALA A 354 36.33 -18.80 -9.54
N THR A 355 35.83 -17.56 -9.41
CA THR A 355 36.53 -16.33 -9.88
C THR A 355 36.00 -15.04 -9.19
N ALA A 356 36.93 -14.29 -8.58
CA ALA A 356 36.93 -12.85 -8.21
C ALA A 356 35.70 -12.22 -7.49
N GLN A 357 35.75 -12.18 -6.14
CA GLN A 357 34.83 -11.47 -5.26
C GLN A 357 35.14 -9.97 -5.16
N VAL A 358 34.21 -9.11 -5.59
CA VAL A 358 33.97 -7.80 -4.98
C VAL A 358 32.91 -8.02 -3.89
N ARG A 359 33.28 -7.93 -2.61
CA ARG A 359 32.33 -8.06 -1.49
C ARG A 359 31.47 -6.81 -1.40
N ILE A 360 30.28 -6.87 -2.00
CA ILE A 360 29.14 -6.06 -1.60
C ILE A 360 28.21 -7.02 -0.87
N THR A 361 28.01 -6.78 0.42
CA THR A 361 27.06 -7.55 1.24
C THR A 361 25.64 -7.18 0.84
N SER A 362 25.11 -7.85 -0.19
CA SER A 362 23.68 -7.90 -0.45
C SER A 362 23.07 -8.90 0.54
N THR A 363 22.41 -8.39 1.59
CA THR A 363 21.63 -9.24 2.50
C THR A 363 20.32 -9.55 1.77
N PRO A 364 20.06 -10.81 1.36
CA PRO A 364 18.72 -11.18 0.92
C PRO A 364 17.76 -11.02 2.11
N PRO A 365 16.44 -10.88 1.90
CA PRO A 365 15.45 -11.11 2.95
C PRO A 365 15.72 -12.51 3.50
N GLN A 366 16.39 -12.57 4.64
CA GLN A 366 16.76 -13.83 5.26
C GLN A 366 15.46 -14.52 5.63
N ASP A 367 15.37 -15.80 5.33
CA ASP A 367 14.27 -16.66 5.74
C ASP A 367 14.29 -16.72 7.27
N ILE A 368 13.58 -15.76 7.89
CA ILE A 368 13.34 -15.67 9.32
C ILE A 368 12.69 -17.00 9.66
N SER A 369 13.38 -17.81 10.47
CA SER A 369 12.84 -19.10 10.95
C SER A 369 11.38 -18.91 11.34
N SER A 370 10.52 -19.91 11.07
CA SER A 370 9.06 -19.89 11.28
C SER A 370 8.57 -19.53 12.70
N LEU A 371 9.49 -19.23 13.62
CA LEU A 371 9.30 -18.67 14.93
C LEU A 371 9.51 -17.14 14.85
N GLY A 372 8.46 -16.35 14.71
CA GLY A 372 8.55 -14.87 14.65
C GLY A 372 9.24 -14.22 15.87
N PHE A 373 9.19 -12.89 15.97
CA PHE A 373 9.76 -12.20 17.13
C PHE A 373 9.03 -12.53 18.44
N LYS A 374 9.67 -12.23 19.58
CA LYS A 374 9.12 -12.47 20.92
C LYS A 374 7.67 -11.97 21.03
N VAL A 375 6.74 -12.86 21.37
CA VAL A 375 5.34 -12.49 21.65
C VAL A 375 5.28 -11.70 22.95
N LEU A 376 4.53 -10.61 22.97
CA LEU A 376 4.32 -9.80 24.17
C LEU A 376 3.27 -10.47 25.06
N GLU A 377 3.67 -10.85 26.28
CA GLU A 377 2.77 -11.48 27.27
C GLU A 377 1.90 -10.44 28.00
N THR A 378 2.34 -9.19 28.03
CA THR A 378 1.67 -8.08 28.70
C THR A 378 1.34 -6.98 27.72
N ASP A 379 0.16 -6.40 27.87
CA ASP A 379 -0.30 -5.28 27.05
C ASP A 379 0.65 -4.08 27.18
N LEU A 380 0.80 -3.32 26.09
CA LEU A 380 1.71 -2.16 26.07
C LEU A 380 1.11 -0.97 26.82
N GLY A 381 -0.22 -0.84 26.79
CA GLY A 381 -1.02 0.23 27.37
C GLY A 381 -0.75 1.60 26.75
N VAL A 382 -0.77 2.62 27.61
CA VAL A 382 -0.22 3.94 27.33
C VAL A 382 1.27 3.89 27.65
N TYR A 383 2.14 4.26 26.71
CA TYR A 383 3.57 4.34 27.00
C TYR A 383 4.24 5.63 26.49
N PRO A 384 5.17 6.21 27.27
CA PRO A 384 5.93 7.37 26.87
C PRO A 384 7.10 7.00 25.93
N VAL A 385 7.39 7.91 25.01
CA VAL A 385 8.65 7.92 24.23
C VAL A 385 9.52 9.06 24.74
N VAL A 386 10.68 8.74 25.31
CA VAL A 386 11.58 9.68 25.99
C VAL A 386 12.95 9.73 25.32
N SER A 387 13.71 10.81 25.54
CA SER A 387 15.03 11.01 24.92
C SER A 387 16.20 11.07 25.90
N ASP A 388 15.94 11.01 27.20
CA ASP A 388 16.96 11.14 28.24
C ASP A 388 16.70 10.21 29.43
N LEU A 389 17.77 9.93 30.19
CA LEU A 389 17.75 8.97 31.29
C LEU A 389 17.05 9.50 32.54
N VAL A 390 17.08 10.81 32.78
CA VAL A 390 16.47 11.42 33.98
C VAL A 390 14.96 11.26 33.92
N MET A 391 14.37 11.54 32.76
CA MET A 391 12.95 11.35 32.51
C MET A 391 12.57 9.86 32.52
N LEU A 392 13.40 9.00 31.91
CA LEU A 392 13.20 7.55 31.93
C LEU A 392 13.13 7.03 33.37
N GLU A 393 14.12 7.33 34.21
CA GLU A 393 14.18 6.90 35.60
C GLU A 393 12.98 7.42 36.40
N SER A 394 12.64 8.70 36.23
CA SER A 394 11.51 9.32 36.95
C SER A 394 10.19 8.64 36.62
N LEU A 395 9.93 8.32 35.34
CA LEU A 395 8.72 7.64 34.91
C LEU A 395 8.67 6.18 35.38
N LEU A 396 9.81 5.47 35.31
CA LEU A 396 9.90 4.09 35.80
C LEU A 396 9.68 4.01 37.32
N ALA A 397 10.30 4.91 38.09
CA ALA A 397 10.11 5.02 39.53
C ALA A 397 8.66 5.31 39.91
N ALA A 398 7.94 6.01 39.04
CA ALA A 398 6.53 6.32 39.22
C ALA A 398 5.58 5.19 38.73
N GLY A 399 6.12 4.06 38.28
CA GLY A 399 5.37 2.83 38.01
C GLY A 399 5.03 2.59 36.54
N VAL A 400 5.55 3.38 35.60
CA VAL A 400 5.38 3.13 34.16
C VAL A 400 6.03 1.78 33.79
N LYS A 401 5.27 0.91 33.10
CA LYS A 401 5.69 -0.47 32.78
C LYS A 401 6.15 -0.70 31.34
N THR A 402 5.89 0.24 30.45
CA THR A 402 6.33 0.19 29.05
C THR A 402 6.90 1.55 28.72
N VAL A 403 8.10 1.63 28.14
CA VAL A 403 8.75 2.89 27.75
C VAL A 403 9.59 2.66 26.49
N GLN A 404 9.66 3.65 25.62
CA GLN A 404 10.59 3.66 24.49
C GLN A 404 11.65 4.75 24.69
N LEU A 405 12.92 4.39 24.64
CA LEU A 405 14.04 5.34 24.70
C LEU A 405 14.53 5.65 23.28
N ARG A 406 14.46 6.93 22.90
CA ARG A 406 14.89 7.47 21.61
C ARG A 406 15.94 8.56 21.79
N ILE A 407 17.21 8.17 21.80
CA ILE A 407 18.34 9.10 21.79
C ILE A 407 18.71 9.38 20.34
N LYS A 408 18.59 10.64 19.90
CA LYS A 408 19.10 11.08 18.60
C LYS A 408 20.60 11.33 18.73
N THR A 409 21.40 10.68 17.90
CA THR A 409 22.79 11.10 17.64
C THR A 409 22.74 12.17 16.55
N ASP A 410 23.33 13.35 16.78
CA ASP A 410 23.43 14.38 15.75
C ASP A 410 24.26 13.84 14.57
N SER A 411 23.58 13.39 13.52
CA SER A 411 24.18 12.96 12.26
C SER A 411 24.24 14.11 11.23
N SER A 412 24.29 15.36 11.69
CA SER A 412 24.31 16.54 10.82
C SER A 412 25.21 17.68 11.31
N GLU A 413 26.45 17.38 11.70
CA GLU A 413 27.58 18.31 11.59
C GLU A 413 28.85 17.52 11.21
N SER A 414 28.88 17.02 9.98
CA SER A 414 30.16 16.73 9.32
C SER A 414 30.15 17.40 7.94
N THR A 415 30.28 18.73 7.93
CA THR A 415 30.82 19.40 6.75
C THR A 415 32.22 18.86 6.52
N ALA A 416 32.47 18.37 5.30
CA ALA A 416 33.70 17.78 4.81
C ALA A 416 34.88 18.79 4.70
N ALA A 417 35.12 19.61 5.73
CA ALA A 417 36.12 20.66 5.73
C ALA A 417 37.19 20.55 6.84
N GLU A 418 37.12 19.57 7.75
CA GLU A 418 38.15 19.37 8.78
C GLU A 418 38.73 17.95 8.73
N LEU A 419 39.27 17.59 7.56
CA LEU A 419 40.27 16.54 7.44
C LEU A 419 41.64 17.19 7.25
N ALA A 420 42.11 17.86 8.30
CA ALA A 420 43.53 18.10 8.50
C ALA A 420 43.75 18.34 10.00
N GLU A 421 44.61 17.50 10.58
CA GLU A 421 45.20 17.58 11.91
C GLU A 421 44.49 16.85 13.08
N SER A 422 45.09 15.70 13.42
CA SER A 422 45.16 15.07 14.73
C SER A 422 43.91 15.00 15.60
N ASP A 423 43.26 13.83 15.65
CA ASP A 423 43.05 13.13 16.92
C ASP A 423 42.43 11.74 16.71
N LEU A 424 43.21 10.70 17.02
CA LEU A 424 42.77 9.30 17.19
C LEU A 424 41.95 9.10 18.48
N GLY A 425 41.28 10.14 18.99
CA GLY A 425 40.64 10.16 20.30
C GLY A 425 39.14 10.50 20.35
N LYS A 426 38.57 11.22 19.37
CA LYS A 426 37.20 11.77 19.50
C LYS A 426 36.07 10.86 19.01
N SER A 427 36.31 10.00 18.03
CA SER A 427 35.29 9.06 17.51
C SER A 427 34.93 7.95 18.51
N ALA A 428 35.91 7.47 19.30
CA ALA A 428 35.68 6.46 20.34
C ALA A 428 34.91 7.01 21.57
N LEU A 429 35.04 8.31 21.87
CA LEU A 429 34.42 8.93 23.04
C LEU A 429 32.89 9.10 22.90
N VAL A 430 32.40 9.49 21.72
CA VAL A 430 30.94 9.61 21.46
C VAL A 430 30.27 8.23 21.49
N GLY A 431 30.93 7.20 20.95
CA GLY A 431 30.46 5.82 21.03
C GLY A 431 30.39 5.29 22.47
N SER A 432 31.34 5.68 23.33
CA SER A 432 31.39 5.23 24.73
C SER A 432 30.30 5.85 25.61
N ASP A 433 29.91 7.11 25.37
CA ASP A 433 28.84 7.78 26.12
C ASP A 433 27.45 7.23 25.75
N LEU A 434 27.17 7.00 24.47
CA LEU A 434 25.91 6.40 24.03
C LEU A 434 25.76 4.96 24.53
N ASP A 435 26.82 4.16 24.43
CA ASP A 435 26.89 2.79 24.95
C ASP A 435 26.58 2.75 26.46
N ALA A 436 27.22 3.61 27.25
CA ALA A 436 26.98 3.73 28.68
C ALA A 436 25.53 4.18 29.00
N LYS A 437 24.98 5.13 28.22
CA LYS A 437 23.59 5.57 28.37
C LYS A 437 22.60 4.45 28.11
N ILE A 438 22.77 3.70 27.02
CA ILE A 438 21.90 2.57 26.68
C ILE A 438 22.03 1.45 27.71
N GLN A 439 23.25 1.14 28.16
CA GLN A 439 23.47 0.17 29.23
C GLN A 439 22.73 0.58 30.51
N THR A 440 22.83 1.85 30.91
CA THR A 440 22.14 2.39 32.09
C THR A 440 20.63 2.31 31.93
N ALA A 441 20.09 2.71 30.78
CA ALA A 441 18.67 2.61 30.48
C ALA A 441 18.15 1.17 30.62
N ILE A 442 18.87 0.20 30.03
CA ILE A 442 18.51 -1.22 30.11
C ILE A 442 18.56 -1.73 31.55
N ALA A 443 19.56 -1.30 32.34
CA ALA A 443 19.63 -1.62 33.76
C ALA A 443 18.43 -1.06 34.55
N LEU A 444 18.01 0.18 34.27
CA LEU A 444 16.80 0.78 34.85
C LEU A 444 15.55 -0.01 34.47
N GLY A 445 15.38 -0.34 33.18
CA GLY A 445 14.25 -1.16 32.71
C GLY A 445 14.16 -2.50 33.44
N LYS A 446 15.30 -3.18 33.63
CA LYS A 446 15.38 -4.43 34.42
C LYS A 446 15.05 -4.21 35.90
N HIS A 447 15.60 -3.16 36.51
CA HIS A 447 15.38 -2.84 37.93
C HIS A 447 13.90 -2.61 38.26
N PHE A 448 13.18 -1.88 37.40
CA PHE A 448 11.76 -1.58 37.58
C PHE A 448 10.81 -2.62 36.98
N ASN A 449 11.35 -3.70 36.41
CA ASN A 449 10.61 -4.74 35.68
C ASN A 449 9.68 -4.14 34.60
N ALA A 450 10.27 -3.37 33.69
CA ALA A 450 9.58 -2.66 32.62
C ALA A 450 9.98 -3.17 31.23
N GLN A 451 9.04 -3.10 30.30
CA GLN A 451 9.22 -3.32 28.86
C GLN A 451 9.90 -2.09 28.25
N LEU A 452 11.23 -2.02 28.34
CA LEU A 452 12.01 -0.94 27.73
C LEU A 452 12.44 -1.28 26.30
N PHE A 453 11.94 -0.51 25.34
CA PHE A 453 12.34 -0.60 23.94
C PHE A 453 13.42 0.44 23.61
N ILE A 454 14.52 0.00 23.00
CA ILE A 454 15.59 0.88 22.52
C ILE A 454 15.33 1.23 21.06
N ASN A 455 15.25 2.52 20.73
CA ASN A 455 15.01 2.98 19.37
C ASN A 455 16.30 3.01 18.55
N ASP A 456 16.26 2.47 17.31
CA ASP A 456 17.31 2.48 16.26
C ASP A 456 18.64 1.78 16.60
N HIS A 457 19.09 1.81 17.87
CA HIS A 457 20.39 1.31 18.33
C HIS A 457 20.39 -0.21 18.61
N TRP A 458 20.01 -1.00 17.61
CA TRP A 458 19.78 -2.44 17.77
C TRP A 458 21.02 -3.24 18.19
N GLN A 459 22.22 -2.89 17.70
CA GLN A 459 23.45 -3.58 18.09
C GLN A 459 23.73 -3.42 19.60
N LEU A 460 23.49 -2.23 20.14
CA LEU A 460 23.66 -1.94 21.57
C LEU A 460 22.58 -2.60 22.41
N ALA A 461 21.35 -2.68 21.87
CA ALA A 461 20.27 -3.43 22.50
C ALA A 461 20.60 -4.93 22.61
N ILE A 462 21.17 -5.54 21.56
CA ILE A 462 21.68 -6.93 21.59
C ILE A 462 22.80 -7.05 22.63
N LYS A 463 23.82 -6.20 22.54
CA LYS A 463 25.02 -6.22 23.42
C LYS A 463 24.67 -6.23 24.91
N HIS A 464 23.66 -5.45 25.30
CA HIS A 464 23.28 -5.28 26.71
C HIS A 464 22.03 -6.08 27.11
N HIS A 465 21.53 -6.94 26.22
CA HIS A 465 20.35 -7.77 26.43
C HIS A 465 19.12 -6.94 26.85
N ALA A 466 18.73 -6.00 25.98
CA ALA A 466 17.51 -5.21 26.14
C ALA A 466 16.25 -6.09 26.12
N PHE A 467 15.12 -5.54 26.57
CA PHE A 467 13.81 -6.21 26.41
C PHE A 467 13.40 -6.29 24.93
N GLY A 468 13.59 -5.19 24.20
CA GLY A 468 13.28 -5.12 22.78
C GLY A 468 13.85 -3.89 22.09
N VAL A 469 13.69 -3.86 20.78
CA VAL A 469 14.09 -2.77 19.88
C VAL A 469 12.84 -2.22 19.21
N HIS A 470 12.84 -0.93 18.92
CA HIS A 470 11.87 -0.32 18.02
C HIS A 470 12.59 0.29 16.82
N LEU A 471 12.10 0.01 15.61
CA LEU A 471 12.72 0.47 14.36
C LEU A 471 11.73 1.24 13.48
N GLY A 472 12.23 2.28 12.82
CA GLY A 472 11.56 2.90 11.68
C GLY A 472 11.78 2.12 10.38
N GLN A 473 11.03 2.49 9.33
CA GLN A 473 11.15 1.84 8.01
C GLN A 473 12.53 2.01 7.37
N GLU A 474 13.18 3.16 7.60
CA GLU A 474 14.53 3.41 7.08
C GLU A 474 15.57 2.51 7.73
N ASP A 475 15.47 2.32 9.06
CA ASP A 475 16.40 1.48 9.82
C ASP A 475 16.22 0.00 9.50
N LEU A 476 14.99 -0.44 9.20
CA LEU A 476 14.69 -1.83 8.84
C LEU A 476 15.52 -2.32 7.64
N ALA A 477 15.71 -1.47 6.62
CA ALA A 477 16.44 -1.85 5.42
C ALA A 477 17.92 -2.16 5.67
N ALA A 478 18.53 -1.55 6.69
CA ALA A 478 19.94 -1.73 7.04
C ALA A 478 20.17 -2.67 8.23
N THR A 479 19.09 -3.19 8.85
CA THR A 479 19.16 -3.95 10.10
C THR A 479 19.26 -5.45 9.84
N ASP A 480 20.15 -6.12 10.58
CA ASP A 480 20.17 -7.58 10.67
C ASP A 480 19.08 -8.07 11.63
N LEU A 481 17.88 -8.27 11.09
CA LEU A 481 16.72 -8.74 11.85
C LEU A 481 16.93 -10.14 12.44
N ALA A 482 17.69 -11.00 11.78
CA ALA A 482 17.99 -12.33 12.28
C ALA A 482 18.87 -12.27 13.54
N ALA A 483 19.81 -11.32 13.62
CA ALA A 483 20.59 -11.10 14.84
C ALA A 483 19.71 -10.65 16.02
N ILE A 484 18.72 -9.78 15.80
CA ILE A 484 17.77 -9.34 16.84
C ILE A 484 16.92 -10.53 17.31
N GLN A 485 16.40 -11.32 16.36
CA GLN A 485 15.59 -12.50 16.65
C GLN A 485 16.39 -13.56 17.41
N ALA A 486 17.62 -13.86 16.98
CA ALA A 486 18.51 -14.81 17.63
C ALA A 486 18.90 -14.39 19.06
N ALA A 487 18.95 -13.07 19.32
CA ALA A 487 19.15 -12.54 20.66
C ALA A 487 17.89 -12.60 21.55
N GLY A 488 16.73 -13.00 21.02
CA GLY A 488 15.48 -13.16 21.75
C GLY A 488 14.78 -11.85 22.10
N LEU A 489 15.13 -10.75 21.41
CA LEU A 489 14.58 -9.42 21.67
C LEU A 489 13.19 -9.28 21.05
N ALA A 490 12.31 -8.51 21.70
CA ALA A 490 11.07 -8.06 21.06
C ALA A 490 11.36 -7.02 19.98
N LEU A 491 10.54 -6.99 18.92
CA LEU A 491 10.67 -6.03 17.82
C LEU A 491 9.37 -5.24 17.66
N GLY A 492 9.47 -3.91 17.81
CA GLY A 492 8.45 -2.97 17.37
C GLY A 492 8.81 -2.35 16.03
N ILE A 493 7.82 -2.24 15.13
CA ILE A 493 8.01 -1.56 13.83
C ILE A 493 7.03 -0.40 13.72
N SER A 494 7.53 0.77 13.32
CA SER A 494 6.68 1.89 12.88
C SER A 494 6.21 1.70 11.43
N SER A 495 4.92 1.92 11.18
CA SER A 495 4.30 1.90 9.85
C SER A 495 3.42 3.14 9.65
N HIS A 496 3.47 3.69 8.43
CA HIS A 496 2.83 4.96 8.06
C HIS A 496 2.00 4.84 6.78
N SER A 497 1.62 3.62 6.38
CA SER A 497 0.78 3.35 5.23
C SER A 497 0.35 1.87 5.22
N TYR A 498 -0.63 1.48 4.39
CA TYR A 498 -0.94 0.06 4.14
C TYR A 498 0.28 -0.69 3.60
N PHE A 499 1.00 -0.09 2.66
CA PHE A 499 2.16 -0.69 2.04
C PHE A 499 3.26 -1.01 3.06
N GLU A 500 3.60 -0.05 3.93
CA GLU A 500 4.56 -0.25 5.01
C GLU A 500 4.06 -1.24 6.06
N LEU A 501 2.73 -1.29 6.27
CA LEU A 501 2.12 -2.25 7.17
C LEU A 501 2.29 -3.69 6.67
N LEU A 502 2.06 -3.91 5.39
CA LEU A 502 2.22 -5.22 4.75
C LEU A 502 3.69 -5.63 4.70
N LEU A 503 4.61 -4.69 4.46
CA LEU A 503 6.05 -4.95 4.61
C LEU A 503 6.40 -5.37 6.05
N ALA A 504 5.90 -4.64 7.05
CA ALA A 504 6.12 -4.96 8.46
C ALA A 504 5.57 -6.35 8.83
N HIS A 505 4.37 -6.69 8.34
CA HIS A 505 3.74 -8.00 8.54
C HIS A 505 4.65 -9.16 8.09
N GLN A 506 5.39 -9.01 6.99
CA GLN A 506 6.30 -10.05 6.49
C GLN A 506 7.46 -10.38 7.44
N TYR A 507 7.76 -9.52 8.40
CA TYR A 507 8.79 -9.75 9.42
C TYR A 507 8.25 -10.35 10.72
N SER A 508 6.94 -10.49 10.87
CA SER A 508 6.28 -10.98 12.09
C SER A 508 6.78 -10.31 13.39
N PRO A 509 6.69 -8.97 13.50
CA PRO A 509 7.16 -8.24 14.68
C PRO A 509 6.32 -8.54 15.92
N SER A 510 6.84 -8.16 17.09
CA SER A 510 6.14 -8.25 18.37
C SER A 510 4.95 -7.29 18.48
N TYR A 511 5.03 -6.13 17.84
CA TYR A 511 3.94 -5.16 17.72
C TYR A 511 4.18 -4.20 16.55
N ILE A 512 3.12 -3.49 16.13
CA ILE A 512 3.21 -2.46 15.09
C ILE A 512 2.70 -1.12 15.63
N ALA A 513 3.50 -0.07 15.44
CA ALA A 513 3.12 1.30 15.73
C ALA A 513 2.62 2.00 14.46
N LEU A 514 1.40 2.51 14.49
CA LEU A 514 0.69 3.16 13.41
C LEU A 514 0.76 4.67 13.60
N GLY A 515 1.45 5.38 12.71
CA GLY A 515 1.61 6.81 12.85
C GLY A 515 2.05 7.54 11.58
N HIS A 516 2.26 8.85 11.64
CA HIS A 516 1.70 9.72 12.66
C HIS A 516 0.17 9.86 12.46
N ILE A 517 -0.62 9.76 13.53
CA ILE A 517 -2.08 9.90 13.43
C ILE A 517 -2.50 11.36 13.28
N PHE A 518 -1.86 12.26 14.03
CA PHE A 518 -2.07 13.71 14.00
C PHE A 518 -0.75 14.45 13.71
N PRO A 519 -0.80 15.75 13.36
CA PRO A 519 0.39 16.56 13.16
C PRO A 519 1.40 16.44 14.32
N THR A 520 2.67 16.21 13.97
CA THR A 520 3.75 16.08 14.95
C THR A 520 4.97 16.90 14.54
N THR A 521 5.74 17.35 15.53
CA THR A 521 7.01 18.05 15.32
C THR A 521 8.22 17.14 15.54
N THR A 522 8.02 15.86 15.85
CA THR A 522 9.09 14.94 16.28
C THR A 522 9.95 14.43 15.10
N LYS A 523 9.35 14.27 13.93
CA LYS A 523 9.97 13.92 12.64
C LYS A 523 9.24 14.72 11.55
N GLN A 524 9.98 15.27 10.58
CA GLN A 524 9.35 15.79 9.36
C GLN A 524 8.90 14.60 8.54
N MET A 525 7.61 14.52 8.26
CA MET A 525 7.02 13.41 7.51
C MET A 525 6.71 13.85 6.08
N PRO A 526 7.01 13.00 5.09
CA PRO A 526 6.65 13.28 3.70
C PRO A 526 5.14 13.15 3.46
N SER A 527 4.43 12.39 4.31
CA SER A 527 2.99 12.16 4.24
C SER A 527 2.20 13.12 5.14
N THR A 528 0.95 13.34 4.77
CA THR A 528 -0.04 13.98 5.67
C THR A 528 -0.37 13.05 6.84
N PRO A 529 -0.84 13.59 7.98
CA PRO A 529 -1.34 12.78 9.08
C PRO A 529 -2.35 11.73 8.61
N GLN A 530 -2.24 10.53 9.17
CA GLN A 530 -3.05 9.39 8.77
C GLN A 530 -4.53 9.57 9.15
N GLY A 531 -4.77 10.24 10.28
CA GLY A 531 -6.11 10.47 10.79
C GLY A 531 -6.81 9.20 11.28
N LEU A 532 -8.02 9.39 11.79
CA LEU A 532 -8.79 8.34 12.44
C LEU A 532 -9.42 7.35 11.44
N VAL A 533 -9.74 7.80 10.22
CA VAL A 533 -10.33 6.94 9.18
C VAL A 533 -9.35 5.84 8.78
N LYS A 534 -8.12 6.21 8.41
CA LYS A 534 -7.09 5.23 8.05
C LYS A 534 -6.70 4.34 9.23
N LEU A 535 -6.60 4.90 10.43
CA LEU A 535 -6.33 4.11 11.64
C LEU A 535 -7.39 3.02 11.84
N LYS A 536 -8.68 3.33 11.67
CA LYS A 536 -9.76 2.33 11.77
C LYS A 536 -9.60 1.21 10.75
N HIS A 537 -9.22 1.55 9.52
CA HIS A 537 -8.95 0.57 8.46
C HIS A 537 -7.74 -0.34 8.79
N TYR A 538 -6.67 0.22 9.37
CA TYR A 538 -5.51 -0.54 9.81
C TYR A 538 -5.83 -1.47 10.99
N VAL A 539 -6.59 -0.99 11.97
CA VAL A 539 -7.04 -1.79 13.11
C VAL A 539 -7.92 -2.95 12.64
N ALA A 540 -8.90 -2.68 11.77
CA ALA A 540 -9.78 -3.73 11.24
C ALA A 540 -9.03 -4.84 10.50
N LEU A 541 -7.90 -4.54 9.85
CA LEU A 541 -7.09 -5.52 9.14
C LEU A 541 -6.21 -6.38 10.07
N LEU A 542 -5.70 -5.82 11.17
CA LEU A 542 -4.53 -6.40 11.87
C LEU A 542 -4.71 -6.64 13.37
N GLN A 543 -5.80 -6.17 13.98
CA GLN A 543 -6.01 -6.31 15.43
C GLN A 543 -5.95 -7.75 15.93
N ASP A 544 -6.34 -8.72 15.10
CA ASP A 544 -6.31 -10.15 15.44
C ASP A 544 -4.94 -10.80 15.20
N HIS A 545 -3.98 -10.05 14.66
CA HIS A 545 -2.64 -10.53 14.30
C HIS A 545 -1.53 -9.94 15.18
N TYR A 546 -1.68 -8.68 15.62
CA TYR A 546 -0.64 -7.97 16.37
C TYR A 546 -1.23 -7.04 17.44
N PRO A 547 -0.49 -6.81 18.55
CA PRO A 547 -0.69 -5.59 19.34
C PRO A 547 -0.44 -4.37 18.46
N LEU A 548 -1.44 -3.49 18.36
CA LEU A 548 -1.37 -2.26 17.57
C LEU A 548 -1.27 -1.05 18.49
N VAL A 549 -0.36 -0.13 18.15
CA VAL A 549 -0.10 1.10 18.90
C VAL A 549 -0.37 2.30 18.00
N ALA A 550 -1.26 3.21 18.37
CA ALA A 550 -1.37 4.49 17.68
C ALA A 550 -0.30 5.47 18.21
N ILE A 551 0.38 6.19 17.31
CA ILE A 551 1.43 7.15 17.66
C ILE A 551 1.36 8.42 16.81
N GLY A 552 1.79 9.55 17.37
CA GLY A 552 2.01 10.81 16.66
C GLY A 552 0.90 11.82 16.90
N GLY A 553 1.25 12.88 17.64
CA GLY A 553 0.35 13.99 17.97
C GLY A 553 -0.81 13.65 18.92
N ILE A 554 -0.74 12.50 19.61
CA ILE A 554 -1.77 12.07 20.56
C ILE A 554 -1.62 12.83 21.89
N ASP A 555 -2.76 13.31 22.40
CA ASP A 555 -2.93 13.98 23.69
C ASP A 555 -4.33 13.67 24.27
N LEU A 556 -4.71 14.29 25.39
CA LEU A 556 -6.01 14.07 26.03
C LEU A 556 -7.19 14.54 25.15
N ASP A 557 -7.01 15.58 24.35
CA ASP A 557 -8.09 16.19 23.58
C ASP A 557 -8.54 15.28 22.42
N ASN A 558 -7.60 14.53 21.84
CA ASN A 558 -7.89 13.61 20.74
C ASN A 558 -7.96 12.11 21.14
N LEU A 559 -7.66 11.79 22.41
CA LEU A 559 -7.59 10.43 22.94
C LEU A 559 -8.87 9.62 22.69
N ALA A 560 -10.04 10.22 22.91
CA ALA A 560 -11.32 9.56 22.75
C ALA A 560 -11.57 9.12 21.30
N GLY A 561 -11.15 9.95 20.32
CA GLY A 561 -11.25 9.63 18.91
C GLY A 561 -10.31 8.48 18.52
N VAL A 562 -9.09 8.47 19.04
CA VAL A 562 -8.12 7.37 18.83
C VAL A 562 -8.68 6.06 19.39
N LYS A 563 -9.19 6.09 20.62
CA LYS A 563 -9.79 4.93 21.28
C LYS A 563 -11.00 4.38 20.52
N ALA A 564 -11.83 5.26 19.96
CA ALA A 564 -13.00 4.86 19.18
C ALA A 564 -12.65 4.11 17.87
N THR A 565 -11.38 4.09 17.45
CA THR A 565 -10.95 3.27 16.30
C THR A 565 -10.77 1.79 16.64
N GLY A 566 -10.71 1.45 17.94
CA GLY A 566 -10.46 0.08 18.42
C GLY A 566 -8.98 -0.26 18.61
N VAL A 567 -8.06 0.68 18.37
CA VAL A 567 -6.62 0.45 18.63
C VAL A 567 -6.39 0.14 20.12
N GLY A 568 -5.59 -0.90 20.41
CA GLY A 568 -5.39 -1.37 21.79
C GLY A 568 -4.47 -0.48 22.62
N ASN A 569 -3.47 0.14 21.98
CA ASN A 569 -2.37 0.81 22.66
C ASN A 569 -2.06 2.19 22.09
N ILE A 570 -1.39 3.05 22.86
CA ILE A 570 -0.90 4.35 22.40
C ILE A 570 0.51 4.66 22.89
N ALA A 571 1.29 5.27 22.00
CA ALA A 571 2.58 5.85 22.32
C ALA A 571 2.49 7.37 22.33
N VAL A 572 2.94 7.99 23.42
CA VAL A 572 2.80 9.43 23.65
C VAL A 572 4.17 10.06 23.85
N VAL A 573 4.42 11.14 23.09
CA VAL A 573 5.68 11.90 23.20
C VAL A 573 5.42 13.18 23.97
N ARG A 574 4.95 14.23 23.28
CA ARG A 574 4.92 15.61 23.80
C ARG A 574 3.96 15.82 24.96
N ALA A 575 2.80 15.16 24.97
CA ALA A 575 1.81 15.35 26.03
C ALA A 575 2.33 14.88 27.39
N ILE A 576 3.34 14.01 27.42
CA ILE A 576 4.05 13.60 28.64
C ILE A 576 5.35 14.41 28.79
N THR A 577 6.23 14.39 27.79
CA THR A 577 7.60 14.95 27.94
C THR A 577 7.65 16.47 28.06
N LYS A 578 6.60 17.19 27.64
CA LYS A 578 6.49 18.65 27.77
C LYS A 578 5.50 19.10 28.85
N ALA A 579 4.91 18.17 29.59
CA ALA A 579 4.03 18.52 30.70
C ALA A 579 4.83 19.12 31.86
N LYS A 580 4.18 19.98 32.65
CA LYS A 580 4.77 20.51 33.89
C LYS A 580 5.08 19.40 34.88
N ASP A 581 4.20 18.39 34.92
CA ASP A 581 4.36 17.16 35.69
C ASP A 581 4.14 15.98 34.72
N PRO A 582 5.22 15.40 34.17
CA PRO A 582 5.13 14.26 33.25
C PRO A 582 4.43 13.05 33.84
N PHE A 583 4.55 12.82 35.16
CA PHE A 583 3.92 11.68 35.81
C PHE A 583 2.40 11.89 35.93
N ALA A 584 1.97 13.06 36.39
CA ALA A 584 0.54 13.39 36.45
C ALA A 584 -0.10 13.29 35.05
N ALA A 585 0.59 13.80 34.01
CA ALA A 585 0.11 13.70 32.63
C ALA A 585 0.00 12.24 32.15
N PHE A 586 1.00 11.39 32.46
CA PHE A 586 0.94 9.97 32.15
C PHE A 586 -0.22 9.27 32.88
N ALA A 587 -0.41 9.57 34.16
CA ALA A 587 -1.47 8.98 34.98
C ALA A 587 -2.86 9.38 34.46
N GLU A 588 -3.06 10.63 34.08
CA GLU A 588 -4.30 11.15 33.50
C GLU A 588 -4.61 10.47 32.16
N LEU A 589 -3.64 10.40 31.25
CA LEU A 589 -3.76 9.69 29.97
C LEU A 589 -4.08 8.21 30.18
N SER A 590 -3.39 7.54 31.10
CA SER A 590 -3.60 6.13 31.40
C SER A 590 -4.98 5.87 32.01
N GLN A 591 -5.44 6.74 32.90
CA GLN A 591 -6.78 6.65 33.48
C GLN A 591 -7.85 6.86 32.41
N ALA A 592 -7.71 7.86 31.55
CA ALA A 592 -8.64 8.11 30.44
C ALA A 592 -8.62 6.94 29.42
N TRP A 593 -7.45 6.35 29.16
CA TRP A 593 -7.33 5.15 28.32
C TRP A 593 -7.99 3.92 28.94
N ALA A 594 -7.94 3.76 30.26
CA ALA A 594 -8.57 2.63 30.96
C ALA A 594 -10.10 2.77 31.07
N GLN A 595 -10.64 3.99 31.11
CA GLN A 595 -12.08 4.23 31.23
C GLN A 595 -12.85 3.70 30.01
N ARG A 596 -13.74 2.71 30.20
CA ARG A 596 -14.54 2.15 29.10
C ARG A 596 -15.39 3.21 28.41
N CYS A 597 -15.49 3.12 27.08
CA CYS A 597 -16.37 4.00 26.33
C CYS A 597 -17.82 3.69 26.70
N VAL A 598 -18.59 4.69 27.14
CA VAL A 598 -19.96 4.52 27.67
C VAL A 598 -20.92 3.92 26.62
N SER A 599 -20.57 3.98 25.32
CA SER A 599 -21.34 3.38 24.23
C SER A 599 -21.37 1.85 24.24
N GLU A 600 -20.33 1.16 24.71
CA GLU A 600 -20.29 -0.31 24.77
C GLU A 600 -21.23 -0.87 25.85
N VAL A 601 -21.42 -0.12 26.94
CA VAL A 601 -22.31 -0.51 28.05
C VAL A 601 -23.79 -0.42 27.65
N LEU A 602 -24.13 0.44 26.69
CA LEU A 602 -25.49 0.58 26.17
C LEU A 602 -25.79 -0.43 25.04
N GLY A 603 -24.80 -0.74 24.19
CA GLY A 603 -24.93 -1.78 23.15
C GLY A 603 -25.12 -3.19 23.73
N ALA A 604 -24.33 -3.56 24.74
CA ALA A 604 -24.46 -4.86 25.40
C ALA A 604 -25.80 -5.05 26.15
N LYS A 605 -26.39 -3.95 26.65
CA LYS A 605 -27.72 -4.00 27.28
C LYS A 605 -28.85 -4.19 26.27
N HIS A 606 -28.69 -3.74 25.02
CA HIS A 606 -29.69 -3.92 23.97
C HIS A 606 -29.74 -5.36 23.44
N GLU A 607 -28.61 -6.05 23.34
CA GLU A 607 -28.58 -7.47 22.94
C GLU A 607 -29.10 -8.44 24.02
N LEU A 608 -28.95 -8.10 25.30
CA LEU A 608 -29.53 -8.88 26.40
C LEU A 608 -31.04 -8.64 26.58
N GLY A 609 -31.56 -7.47 26.17
CA GLY A 609 -32.98 -7.16 26.21
C GLY A 609 -33.81 -7.76 25.06
N ALA A 610 -33.19 -8.07 23.92
CA ALA A 610 -33.88 -8.60 22.74
C ALA A 610 -34.11 -10.13 22.76
N LYS A 611 -33.61 -10.84 23.78
CA LYS A 611 -33.81 -12.30 23.95
C LYS A 611 -34.94 -12.70 24.90
N HIS A 612 -35.70 -11.73 25.46
CA HIS A 612 -36.81 -12.00 26.40
C HIS A 612 -38.06 -11.14 26.13
N GLY A 613 -38.31 -10.75 24.87
CA GLY A 613 -39.53 -10.04 24.46
C GLY A 613 -40.41 -10.88 23.56
#